data_AF-A0A7V5RIX0-F1
#
_entry.id   AF-A0A7V5RIX0-F1
#
_cell.length_a   1.000
_cell.length_b   1.000
_cell.length_c   1.000
_cell.angle_alpha   90.00
_cell.angle_beta   90.00
_cell.angle_gamma   90.00
#
_symmetry.space_group_name_H-M   'P 1'
#
loop_
_entity.id
_entity.type
_entity.pdbx_description
1 polymer ?
#
loop_
_entity_poly.entity_id
_entity_poly.type
_entity_poly.pdbx_seq_one_letter_code
_entity_poly.pdbx_strand_id
1 'polypeptide(L)' 'GQVMGKLTIAEFVENDAIRRMLQQLGVNFVQGYGIARPRPLRDYGHAPVHDSNIDTDSELADSISLPA' A
#
# COMPACT_ATOMS: atom_id res chain seq x y z
N GLY A 1 -20.50 2.96 12.32
CA GLY A 1 -19.09 3.32 12.55
C GLY A 1 -18.88 4.82 12.72
N GLN A 2 -19.31 5.62 11.74
CA GLN A 2 -19.05 7.07 11.71
C GLN A 2 -19.68 7.88 12.86
N VAL A 3 -20.77 7.40 13.47
CA VAL A 3 -21.45 8.07 14.60
C VAL A 3 -20.53 8.25 15.82
N MET A 4 -19.51 7.39 15.97
CA MET A 4 -18.55 7.44 17.07
C MET A 4 -17.24 8.18 16.71
N GLY A 5 -17.17 8.81 15.53
CA GLY A 5 -15.95 9.49 15.04
C GLY A 5 -14.76 8.54 14.81
N LYS A 6 -15.00 7.24 14.61
CA LYS A 6 -13.96 6.23 14.42
C LYS A 6 -13.73 5.96 12.94
N LEU A 7 -12.46 5.80 12.57
CA LEU A 7 -12.07 5.26 11.28
C LEU A 7 -12.42 3.78 11.21
N THR A 8 -12.92 3.34 10.06
CA THR A 8 -13.38 1.98 9.82
C THR A 8 -12.62 1.35 8.66
N ILE A 9 -12.25 0.07 8.83
CA ILE A 9 -11.66 -0.76 7.78
C ILE A 9 -12.54 -1.98 7.56
N ALA A 10 -12.83 -2.30 6.30
CA ALA A 10 -13.46 -3.54 5.91
C ALA A 10 -12.43 -4.49 5.29
N GLU A 11 -12.33 -5.68 5.86
CA GLU A 11 -11.44 -6.75 5.39
C GLU A 11 -12.18 -7.70 4.43
N PHE A 12 -11.42 -8.50 3.69
CA PHE A 12 -11.93 -9.50 2.72
C PHE A 12 -12.71 -8.92 1.52
N VAL A 13 -12.31 -7.74 1.02
CA VAL A 13 -12.85 -7.20 -0.24
C VAL A 13 -12.30 -7.98 -1.44
N GLU A 14 -13.18 -8.68 -2.17
CA GLU A 14 -12.79 -9.58 -3.26
C GLU A 14 -12.99 -8.98 -4.66
N ASN A 15 -13.81 -7.94 -4.81
CA ASN A 15 -14.12 -7.34 -6.11
C ASN A 15 -14.59 -5.88 -6.01
N ASP A 16 -14.65 -5.22 -7.17
CA ASP A 16 -15.04 -3.81 -7.29
C ASP A 16 -16.48 -3.52 -6.85
N ALA A 17 -17.40 -4.48 -7.00
CA ALA A 17 -18.79 -4.27 -6.60
C ALA A 17 -18.90 -4.14 -5.07
N ILE A 18 -18.20 -5.00 -4.32
CA ILE A 18 -18.09 -4.93 -2.86
C ILE A 18 -17.42 -3.62 -2.44
N ARG A 19 -16.31 -3.24 -3.10
CA ARG A 19 -15.60 -1.97 -2.83
C ARG A 19 -16.52 -0.76 -2.96
N ARG A 20 -17.30 -0.69 -4.05
CA ARG A 20 -18.25 0.42 -4.30
C ARG A 20 -19.34 0.48 -3.23
N MET A 21 -19.88 -0.67 -2.83
CA MET A 21 -20.89 -0.73 -1.75
C MET A 21 -20.32 -0.23 -0.42
N LEU A 22 -19.11 -0.67 -0.04
CA LEU A 22 -18.46 -0.24 1.20
C LEU A 22 -18.17 1.26 1.22
N GLN A 23 -17.82 1.84 0.07
CA GLN A 23 -17.66 3.29 -0.09
C GLN A 23 -18.99 4.02 0.15
N GLN A 24 -20.10 3.53 -0.40
CA GLN A 24 -21.44 4.10 -0.16
C GLN A 24 -21.88 3.98 1.30
N LEU A 25 -21.46 2.93 2.01
CA LEU A 25 -21.69 2.73 3.45
C LEU A 25 -20.81 3.62 4.34
N GLY A 26 -19.91 4.41 3.76
CA GLY A 26 -19.04 5.32 4.51
C GLY A 26 -17.86 4.65 5.19
N VAL A 27 -17.41 3.49 4.70
CA VAL A 27 -16.19 2.83 5.18
C VAL A 27 -14.96 3.59 4.71
N ASN A 28 -13.98 3.79 5.60
CA ASN A 28 -12.80 4.64 5.32
C ASN A 28 -11.69 3.89 4.56
N PHE A 29 -11.46 2.63 4.91
CA PHE A 29 -10.39 1.81 4.35
C PHE A 29 -10.89 0.42 3.96
N VAL A 30 -10.21 -0.21 3.01
CA VAL A 30 -10.51 -1.57 2.57
C VAL A 30 -9.23 -2.38 2.41
N GLN A 31 -9.32 -3.67 2.74
CA GLN A 31 -8.29 -4.66 2.47
C GLN A 31 -8.94 -5.93 1.93
N GLY A 32 -8.28 -6.58 0.97
CA GLY A 32 -8.71 -7.87 0.44
C GLY A 32 -8.10 -8.16 -0.91
N TYR A 33 -8.31 -9.37 -1.42
CA TYR A 33 -7.69 -9.84 -2.67
C TYR A 33 -8.16 -9.07 -3.92
N GLY A 34 -9.33 -8.44 -3.85
CA GLY A 34 -9.81 -7.51 -4.88
C GLY A 34 -9.06 -6.17 -4.89
N ILE A 35 -8.26 -5.89 -3.86
CA ILE A 35 -7.39 -4.71 -3.77
C ILE A 35 -5.95 -5.10 -4.09
N ALA A 36 -5.38 -6.02 -3.32
CA ALA A 36 -4.05 -6.57 -3.51
C ALA A 36 -3.92 -7.90 -2.77
N ARG A 37 -3.07 -8.80 -3.29
CA ARG A 37 -2.69 -10.01 -2.55
C ARG A 37 -1.64 -9.68 -1.48
N PRO A 38 -1.67 -10.36 -0.32
CA PRO A 38 -0.57 -10.32 0.63
C PRO A 38 0.73 -10.70 -0.06
N ARG A 39 1.78 -9.92 0.20
CA ARG A 39 3.12 -10.15 -0.32
C ARG A 39 4.15 -9.87 0.78
N PRO A 40 5.35 -10.50 0.72
CA PRO A 40 6.47 -10.20 1.60
C PRO A 40 6.76 -8.71 1.74
N LEU A 41 7.26 -8.28 2.91
CA LEU A 41 7.56 -6.87 3.18
C LEU A 41 8.58 -6.28 2.20
N ARG A 42 9.58 -7.07 1.79
CA ARG A 42 10.59 -6.68 0.80
C ARG A 42 10.02 -6.29 -0.58
N ASP A 43 8.79 -6.70 -0.89
CA ASP A 43 8.15 -6.42 -2.17
C ASP A 43 7.42 -5.05 -2.15
N TYR A 44 7.26 -4.43 -0.98
CA TYR A 44 6.81 -3.04 -0.89
C TYR A 44 8.05 -2.18 -1.01
N GLY A 45 8.29 -1.66 -2.22
CA GLY A 45 9.48 -0.85 -2.50
C GLY A 45 9.67 0.24 -1.46
N HIS A 46 10.92 0.43 -1.02
CA HIS A 46 11.32 1.68 -0.38
C HIS A 46 11.13 2.76 -1.44
N ALA A 47 10.04 3.54 -1.37
CA ALA A 47 10.00 4.79 -2.10
C ALA A 47 11.31 5.52 -1.76
N PRO A 48 12.06 6.04 -2.75
CA PRO A 48 13.30 6.74 -2.45
C PRO A 48 12.95 7.83 -1.45
N VAL A 49 13.43 7.65 -0.22
CA VAL A 49 13.28 8.66 0.82
C VAL A 49 14.13 9.81 0.33
N HIS A 50 13.50 10.86 -0.20
CA HIS A 50 14.20 12.14 -0.39
C HIS A 50 14.41 12.74 0.99
N ASP A 51 15.32 12.14 1.77
CA ASP A 51 15.89 12.76 2.94
C ASP A 51 17.19 13.44 2.49
N SER A 52 17.19 14.76 2.48
CA SER A 52 18.35 15.58 2.10
C SER A 52 19.50 15.50 3.11
N ASN A 53 19.38 14.68 4.17
CA ASN A 53 20.35 14.60 5.26
C ASN A 53 20.94 13.20 5.49
N ILE A 54 20.80 12.25 4.54
CA ILE A 54 21.49 10.96 4.64
C ILE A 54 22.75 11.02 3.79
N ASP A 55 23.90 11.12 4.46
CA ASP A 55 25.19 10.71 3.91
C ASP A 55 25.09 9.21 3.58
N THR A 56 24.81 8.89 2.33
CA THR A 56 24.81 7.52 1.83
C THR A 56 26.26 7.05 1.70
N ASP A 57 26.75 6.36 2.72
CA ASP A 57 27.87 5.45 2.56
C ASP A 57 27.45 4.33 1.58
N SER A 58 27.80 4.54 0.32
CA SER A 58 28.47 3.59 -0.57
C SER A 58 28.08 2.11 -0.40
N GLU A 59 26.91 1.70 -0.92
CA GLU A 59 26.72 0.31 -1.40
C GLU A 59 25.54 0.17 -2.40
N LEU A 60 25.33 1.17 -3.26
CA LEU A 60 24.38 1.08 -4.37
C LEU A 60 25.02 1.43 -5.72
N ALA A 61 26.04 0.68 -6.11
CA ALA A 61 26.56 0.70 -7.48
C ALA A 61 26.31 -0.61 -8.26
N ASP A 62 26.02 -1.71 -7.58
CA ASP A 62 25.87 -3.01 -8.23
C ASP A 62 24.40 -3.45 -8.27
N SER A 63 23.67 -3.09 -9.34
CA SER A 63 22.64 -3.95 -9.99
C SER A 63 21.64 -3.21 -10.90
N ILE A 64 21.85 -1.95 -11.26
CA ILE A 64 21.09 -1.36 -12.39
C ILE A 64 21.86 -1.57 -13.69
N SER A 65 21.92 -2.83 -14.12
CA SER A 65 22.30 -3.20 -15.50
C SER A 65 21.11 -3.85 -16.18
N LEU A 66 20.37 -3.07 -16.97
CA LEU A 66 19.63 -3.48 -18.18
C LEU A 66 19.59 -2.24 -19.08
N PRO A 67 19.84 -2.31 -20.41
CA PRO A 67 19.41 -3.40 -21.30
C PRO A 67 20.45 -3.84 -22.37
N ALA A 68 20.09 -4.85 -23.15
CA ALA A 68 20.51 -4.98 -24.56
C ALA A 68 19.26 -4.82 -25.44
#